data_AF-A0A6B9WCJ3-F1
#
_entry.id   AF-A0A6B9WCJ3-F1
#
_cell.length_a   1.000
_cell.length_b   1.000
_cell.length_c   1.000
_cell.angle_alpha   90.00
_cell.angle_beta   90.00
_cell.angle_gamma   90.00
#
_symmetry.space_group_name_H-M   'P 1'
#
loop_
_entity.id
_entity.type
_entity.pdbx_description
1 polymer ?
#
loop_
_entity_poly.entity_id
_entity_poly.type
_entity_poly.pdbx_seq_one_letter_code
_entity_poly.pdbx_strand_id
1 'polypeptide(L)'
;MSFWTNKFFLIIMILISVAFITLLERKILAYIQIRKGPNKNFFIGFFQPFNDALKLFSKENLNLTWLNTMIFYTAPFFSLFLMLFIWLSINPLHSYNNNLLNDFLFLLLLSSMSVYPIIIMGWASNSKFSSLGSFRNVAQTISYETSFAFIALSFFIPINSLNFLFLSKFQNKSISFLFSMTFLCLYWLVTILAENNRTPFDFAESESELVSGFNTEYGSINFAIIFMAEYGNIIFYSYLTSIMLTSEFFFPIKLMFFMSTILWIRGTLPRFRYDNLMLLAWKNILPFSIMFFWLIFFIFM
;
A
#
# COMPACT_ATOMS: atom_id res chain seq x y z
N MET A 1 -0.88 29.27 -4.42
CA MET A 1 0.24 28.38 -4.78
C MET A 1 0.03 27.86 -6.17
N SER A 2 1.06 27.90 -7.02
CA SER A 2 1.02 27.25 -8.34
C SER A 2 0.83 25.74 -8.15
N PHE A 3 0.19 25.07 -9.10
CA PHE A 3 -0.03 23.61 -9.08
C PHE A 3 1.22 22.81 -8.69
N TRP A 4 2.37 23.20 -9.23
CA TRP A 4 3.68 22.62 -8.94
C TRP A 4 4.10 22.80 -7.49
N THR A 5 3.90 23.98 -6.91
CA THR A 5 4.24 24.22 -5.49
C THR A 5 3.39 23.38 -4.53
N ASN A 6 2.11 23.15 -4.84
CA ASN A 6 1.26 22.26 -4.05
C ASN A 6 1.72 20.81 -4.12
N LYS A 7 2.07 20.32 -5.33
CA LYS A 7 2.58 18.96 -5.52
C LYS A 7 3.94 18.74 -4.84
N PHE A 8 4.82 19.72 -4.89
CA PHE A 8 6.11 19.66 -4.19
C PHE A 8 5.93 19.60 -2.67
N PHE A 9 5.02 20.42 -2.12
CA PHE A 9 4.69 20.37 -0.70
C PHE A 9 4.07 19.02 -0.29
N LEU A 10 3.22 18.45 -1.14
CA LEU A 10 2.64 17.12 -0.94
C LEU A 10 3.72 16.03 -0.82
N ILE A 11 4.72 16.03 -1.70
CA ILE A 11 5.83 15.06 -1.65
C ILE A 11 6.58 15.16 -0.31
N ILE A 12 6.90 16.37 0.14
CA ILE A 12 7.60 16.58 1.42
C ILE A 12 6.78 16.02 2.58
N MET A 13 5.49 16.32 2.61
CA MET A 13 4.61 15.86 3.69
C MET A 13 4.45 14.33 3.70
N ILE A 14 4.42 13.70 2.53
CA ILE A 14 4.35 12.23 2.44
C ILE A 14 5.61 11.60 3.02
N LEU A 15 6.81 12.07 2.65
CA LEU A 15 8.06 11.52 3.17
C LEU A 15 8.16 11.66 4.70
N ILE A 16 7.70 12.78 5.25
CA ILE A 16 7.64 12.98 6.70
C ILE A 16 6.62 12.01 7.33
N SER A 17 5.45 11.85 6.72
CA SER A 17 4.41 10.94 7.24
C SER A 17 4.87 9.48 7.28
N VAL A 18 5.59 9.02 6.25
CA VAL A 18 6.17 7.67 6.18
C VAL A 18 7.07 7.39 7.38
N ALA A 19 7.93 8.33 7.75
CA ALA A 19 8.79 8.19 8.92
C ALA A 19 7.98 7.97 10.21
N PHE A 20 6.91 8.74 10.41
CA PHE A 20 6.08 8.61 11.62
C PHE A 20 5.22 7.35 11.66
N ILE A 21 4.86 6.76 10.52
CA ILE A 21 4.10 5.50 10.50
C ILE A 21 4.93 4.35 11.02
N THR A 22 6.24 4.33 10.76
CA THR A 22 7.12 3.30 11.35
C THR A 22 7.12 3.36 12.88
N LEU A 23 7.04 4.57 13.47
CA LEU A 23 6.89 4.75 14.91
C LEU A 23 5.52 4.26 15.38
N LEU A 24 4.46 4.66 14.68
CA LEU A 24 3.08 4.33 15.02
C LEU A 24 2.88 2.82 15.03
N GLU A 25 3.39 2.11 14.02
CA GLU A 25 3.38 0.65 13.97
C GLU A 25 4.05 0.02 15.19
N ARG A 26 5.27 0.44 15.54
CA ARG A 26 5.99 -0.10 16.70
C ARG A 26 5.23 0.14 18.01
N LYS A 27 4.55 1.27 18.15
CA LYS A 27 3.73 1.57 19.33
C LYS A 27 2.47 0.70 19.38
N ILE A 28 1.71 0.59 18.27
CA ILE A 28 0.52 -0.26 18.20
C ILE A 28 0.87 -1.72 18.54
N LEU A 29 1.90 -2.29 17.91
CA LEU A 29 2.32 -3.67 18.17
C LEU A 29 2.77 -3.86 19.62
N ALA A 30 3.46 -2.88 20.20
CA ALA A 30 3.86 -2.93 21.60
C ALA A 30 2.64 -2.93 22.53
N TYR A 31 1.63 -2.10 22.27
CA TYR A 31 0.39 -2.07 23.06
C TYR A 31 -0.40 -3.38 22.97
N ILE A 32 -0.51 -3.99 21.78
CA ILE A 32 -1.15 -5.30 21.60
C ILE A 32 -0.42 -6.39 22.41
N GLN A 33 0.91 -6.34 22.43
CA GLN A 33 1.77 -7.30 23.13
C GLN A 33 1.98 -6.95 24.62
N ILE A 34 1.28 -5.95 25.16
CA ILE A 34 1.38 -5.51 26.57
C ILE A 34 2.85 -5.15 26.94
N ARG A 35 3.58 -4.52 26.01
CA ARG A 35 4.92 -3.96 26.25
C ARG A 35 4.97 -2.49 25.86
N LYS A 36 5.95 -1.76 26.39
CA LYS A 36 6.16 -0.35 26.02
C LYS A 36 6.93 -0.29 24.70
N GLY A 37 6.41 0.48 23.75
CA GLY A 37 7.10 0.79 22.49
C GLY A 37 8.34 1.67 22.70
N PRO A 38 8.95 2.17 21.61
CA PRO A 38 10.12 3.07 21.71
C PRO A 38 9.75 4.34 22.50
N ASN A 39 10.27 4.44 23.72
CA ASN A 39 10.00 5.55 24.65
C ASN A 39 11.26 6.34 25.07
N LYS A 40 12.46 5.81 24.79
CA LYS A 40 13.74 6.36 25.31
C LYS A 40 14.29 7.51 24.49
N ASN A 41 14.19 7.46 23.17
CA ASN A 41 14.58 8.58 22.33
C ASN A 41 13.68 9.78 22.67
N PHE A 42 14.25 10.98 22.73
CA PHE A 42 13.64 12.28 23.06
C PHE A 42 12.10 12.35 22.96
N PHE A 43 11.44 12.92 23.99
CA PHE A 43 9.99 12.99 24.20
C PHE A 43 9.22 11.75 23.66
N ILE A 44 9.10 10.69 24.47
CA ILE A 44 8.25 9.51 24.20
C ILE A 44 8.56 8.85 22.84
N GLY A 45 9.83 8.90 22.42
CA GLY A 45 10.30 8.26 21.20
C GLY A 45 10.06 9.04 19.91
N PHE A 46 9.62 10.31 19.95
CA PHE A 46 9.24 11.04 18.73
C PHE A 46 10.36 11.09 17.68
N PHE A 47 11.62 11.23 18.10
CA PHE A 47 12.78 11.26 17.21
C PHE A 47 13.32 9.88 16.79
N GLN A 48 12.65 8.78 17.14
CA GLN A 48 13.08 7.44 16.76
C GLN A 48 13.24 7.25 15.24
N PRO A 49 12.29 7.68 14.38
CA PRO A 49 12.40 7.45 12.94
C PRO A 49 13.61 8.14 12.32
N PHE A 50 13.95 9.34 12.79
CA PHE A 50 15.14 10.08 12.35
C PHE A 50 16.43 9.36 12.76
N ASN A 51 16.49 8.81 13.98
CA ASN A 51 17.67 8.05 14.43
C ASN A 51 17.83 6.74 13.64
N ASP A 52 16.74 6.07 13.30
CA ASP A 52 16.78 4.86 12.46
C ASP A 52 17.23 5.18 11.03
N ALA A 53 16.74 6.28 10.46
CA ALA A 53 17.21 6.77 9.17
C ALA A 53 18.70 7.11 9.19
N LEU A 54 19.16 7.91 10.16
CA LEU A 54 20.57 8.25 10.34
C LEU A 54 21.46 7.02 10.49
N LYS A 55 21.00 6.01 11.24
CA LYS A 55 21.70 4.73 11.40
C LYS A 55 21.83 3.96 10.09
N LEU A 56 20.79 3.96 9.24
CA LEU A 56 20.83 3.26 7.95
C LEU A 56 21.70 4.01 6.92
N PHE A 57 21.70 5.34 6.94
CA PHE A 57 22.55 6.17 6.07
C PHE A 57 24.03 6.11 6.45
N SER A 58 24.36 5.90 7.73
CA SER A 58 25.76 5.79 8.18
C SER A 58 26.35 4.38 8.04
N LYS A 59 25.51 3.37 7.77
CA LYS A 59 25.99 2.01 7.54
C LYS A 59 26.65 1.88 6.17
N GLU A 60 27.74 1.13 6.14
CA GLU A 60 28.43 0.77 4.90
C GLU A 60 27.52 -0.07 3.98
N ASN A 61 27.57 0.24 2.68
CA ASN A 61 26.90 -0.57 1.66
C ASN A 61 27.72 -1.85 1.43
N LEU A 62 27.07 -3.00 1.50
CA LEU A 62 27.68 -4.29 1.14
C LEU A 62 27.76 -4.39 -0.38
N ASN A 63 28.96 -4.26 -0.94
CA ASN A 63 29.21 -4.55 -2.35
C ASN A 63 29.51 -6.05 -2.51
N LEU A 64 28.48 -6.81 -2.84
CA LEU A 64 28.62 -8.24 -3.15
C LEU A 64 29.14 -8.41 -4.59
N THR A 65 30.08 -9.34 -4.78
CA THR A 65 30.76 -9.58 -6.07
C THR A 65 29.87 -10.22 -7.14
N TRP A 66 28.76 -10.82 -6.74
CA TRP A 66 27.90 -11.61 -7.62
C TRP A 66 26.64 -10.86 -8.07
N LEU A 67 26.49 -9.57 -7.73
CA LEU A 67 25.31 -8.76 -8.06
C LEU A 67 25.40 -8.12 -9.44
N ASN A 68 24.25 -7.93 -10.08
CA ASN A 68 24.17 -7.00 -11.20
C ASN A 68 24.09 -5.55 -10.68
N THR A 69 25.25 -4.91 -10.55
CA THR A 69 25.42 -3.64 -9.81
C THR A 69 24.51 -2.51 -10.29
N MET A 70 24.42 -2.25 -11.60
CA MET A 70 23.60 -1.17 -12.15
C MET A 70 22.11 -1.36 -11.78
N ILE A 71 21.61 -2.57 -11.99
CA ILE A 71 20.19 -2.86 -11.82
C ILE A 71 19.84 -2.91 -10.33
N PHE A 72 20.74 -3.46 -9.50
CA PHE A 72 20.59 -3.51 -8.05
C PHE A 72 20.40 -2.12 -7.43
N TYR A 73 21.17 -1.11 -7.83
CA TYR A 73 20.97 0.24 -7.28
C TYR A 73 19.75 0.94 -7.86
N THR A 74 19.45 0.76 -9.15
CA THR A 74 18.31 1.46 -9.78
C THR A 74 16.94 0.96 -9.32
N ALA A 75 16.80 -0.32 -8.99
CA ALA A 75 15.49 -0.92 -8.70
C ALA A 75 14.80 -0.35 -7.44
N PRO A 76 15.48 -0.16 -6.29
CA PRO A 76 14.90 0.54 -5.14
C PRO A 76 14.49 1.98 -5.45
N PHE A 77 15.28 2.73 -6.23
CA PHE A 77 14.87 4.09 -6.61
C PHE A 77 13.63 4.08 -7.50
N PHE A 78 13.49 3.07 -8.37
CA PHE A 78 12.30 2.91 -9.20
C PHE A 78 11.04 2.61 -8.38
N SER A 79 11.14 1.82 -7.30
CA SER A 79 9.98 1.58 -6.41
C SER A 79 9.52 2.85 -5.68
N LEU A 80 10.45 3.65 -5.17
CA LEU A 80 10.14 4.94 -4.53
C LEU A 80 9.55 5.93 -5.54
N PHE A 81 10.09 5.96 -6.76
CA PHE A 81 9.56 6.79 -7.85
C PHE A 81 8.09 6.45 -8.15
N LEU A 82 7.75 5.16 -8.32
CA LEU A 82 6.38 4.75 -8.58
C LEU A 82 5.44 5.10 -7.42
N MET A 83 5.85 4.91 -6.17
CA MET A 83 5.06 5.33 -5.00
C MET A 83 4.76 6.84 -5.02
N LEU A 84 5.75 7.68 -5.33
CA LEU A 84 5.53 9.13 -5.43
C LEU A 84 4.61 9.50 -6.62
N PHE A 85 4.73 8.81 -7.75
CA PHE A 85 3.85 9.02 -8.91
C PHE A 85 2.39 8.66 -8.59
N ILE A 86 2.19 7.57 -7.85
CA ILE A 86 0.88 7.15 -7.36
C ILE A 86 0.26 8.26 -6.51
N TRP A 87 1.01 8.88 -5.61
CA TRP A 87 0.53 10.02 -4.82
C TRP A 87 0.24 11.29 -5.63
N LEU A 88 1.04 11.57 -6.65
CA LEU A 88 0.85 12.74 -7.52
C LEU A 88 -0.36 12.62 -8.44
N SER A 89 -0.86 11.40 -8.64
CA SER A 89 -2.07 11.13 -9.42
C SER A 89 -3.33 11.61 -8.73
N ILE A 90 -3.35 11.54 -7.41
CA ILE A 90 -4.54 11.84 -6.62
C ILE A 90 -4.69 13.35 -6.50
N ASN A 91 -5.85 13.83 -6.93
CA ASN A 91 -6.25 15.20 -6.67
C ASN A 91 -6.72 15.32 -5.21
N PRO A 92 -6.22 16.33 -4.45
CA PRO A 92 -6.76 16.58 -3.13
C PRO A 92 -8.23 16.97 -3.24
N LEU A 93 -9.05 16.40 -2.35
CA LEU A 93 -10.51 16.47 -2.31
C LEU A 93 -11.10 17.89 -2.37
N HIS A 94 -10.31 18.93 -2.11
CA HIS A 94 -10.74 20.34 -2.11
C HIS A 94 -10.06 21.20 -3.19
N SER A 95 -9.24 20.63 -4.07
CA SER A 95 -8.70 21.39 -5.20
C SER A 95 -9.72 21.48 -6.33
N TYR A 96 -10.23 22.68 -6.57
CA TYR A 96 -11.23 22.95 -7.61
C TYR A 96 -10.70 22.85 -9.05
N ASN A 97 -9.38 22.65 -9.25
CA ASN A 97 -8.75 23.06 -10.51
C ASN A 97 -7.87 22.02 -11.21
N ASN A 98 -8.10 20.72 -11.03
CA ASN A 98 -7.58 19.73 -11.99
C ASN A 98 -8.57 18.62 -12.27
N ASN A 99 -9.17 18.68 -13.44
CA ASN A 99 -9.87 17.57 -14.05
C ASN A 99 -8.84 16.68 -14.75
N LEU A 100 -8.11 15.86 -13.99
CA LEU A 100 -7.70 14.59 -14.59
C LEU A 100 -9.00 13.78 -14.69
N LEU A 101 -9.48 13.60 -15.92
CA LEU A 101 -10.84 13.10 -16.19
C LEU A 101 -11.06 11.65 -15.75
N ASN A 102 -9.99 10.91 -15.42
CA ASN A 102 -10.02 9.49 -15.10
C ASN A 102 -8.97 9.13 -14.03
N ASP A 103 -9.06 9.73 -12.85
CA ASP A 103 -8.11 9.47 -11.75
C ASP A 103 -7.96 7.97 -11.42
N PHE A 104 -9.08 7.23 -11.45
CA PHE A 104 -9.06 5.79 -11.15
C PHE A 104 -8.33 4.94 -12.20
N LEU A 105 -8.47 5.24 -13.50
CA LEU A 105 -7.75 4.48 -14.53
C LEU A 105 -6.24 4.70 -14.43
N PHE A 106 -5.82 5.92 -14.13
CA PHE A 106 -4.41 6.22 -13.93
C PHE A 106 -3.85 5.49 -12.71
N LEU A 107 -4.66 5.32 -11.67
CA LEU A 107 -4.29 4.52 -10.50
C LEU A 107 -4.04 3.05 -10.86
N LEU A 108 -4.91 2.43 -11.67
CA LEU A 108 -4.73 1.05 -12.14
C LEU A 108 -3.48 0.89 -13.03
N LEU A 109 -3.17 1.90 -13.84
CA LEU A 109 -1.94 1.90 -14.64
C LEU A 109 -0.69 1.96 -13.75
N LEU A 110 -0.72 2.71 -12.66
CA LEU A 110 0.44 2.81 -11.77
C LEU A 110 0.55 1.61 -10.82
N SER A 111 -0.55 1.01 -10.37
CA SER A 111 -0.51 -0.23 -9.57
C SER A 111 0.13 -1.37 -10.37
N SER A 112 -0.25 -1.54 -11.64
CA SER A 112 0.34 -2.59 -12.48
C SER A 112 1.82 -2.38 -12.73
N MET A 113 2.28 -1.12 -12.81
CA MET A 113 3.70 -0.79 -12.93
C MET A 113 4.49 -1.06 -11.64
N SER A 114 3.85 -1.03 -10.47
CA SER A 114 4.49 -1.22 -9.16
C SER A 114 5.08 -2.62 -8.93
N VAL A 115 4.66 -3.59 -9.75
CA VAL A 115 5.15 -4.98 -9.73
C VAL A 115 6.56 -5.11 -10.32
N TYR A 116 6.92 -4.26 -11.31
CA TYR A 116 8.22 -4.36 -11.99
C TYR A 116 9.43 -4.16 -11.07
N PRO A 117 9.49 -3.14 -10.20
CA PRO A 117 10.60 -3.02 -9.26
C PRO A 117 10.83 -4.27 -8.42
N ILE A 118 9.77 -4.96 -7.99
CA ILE A 118 9.86 -6.17 -7.15
C ILE A 118 10.56 -7.31 -7.91
N ILE A 119 10.19 -7.53 -9.19
CA ILE A 119 10.85 -8.53 -10.06
C ILE A 119 12.32 -8.17 -10.26
N ILE A 120 12.59 -6.90 -10.59
CA ILE A 120 13.94 -6.43 -10.89
C ILE A 120 14.83 -6.56 -9.65
N MET A 121 14.31 -6.23 -8.46
CA MET A 121 15.04 -6.35 -7.20
C MET A 121 15.47 -7.79 -6.90
N GLY A 122 14.58 -8.77 -7.11
CA GLY A 122 14.88 -10.19 -6.87
C GLY A 122 15.71 -10.86 -7.95
N TRP A 123 15.75 -10.31 -9.17
CA TRP A 123 16.67 -10.78 -10.21
C TRP A 123 18.08 -10.19 -10.04
N ALA A 124 18.18 -8.92 -9.62
CA ALA A 124 19.47 -8.23 -9.48
C ALA A 124 20.37 -8.82 -8.37
N SER A 125 19.77 -9.45 -7.35
CA SER A 125 20.43 -10.11 -6.23
C SER A 125 21.18 -11.41 -6.61
N ASN A 126 20.84 -12.04 -7.74
CA ASN A 126 21.48 -13.28 -8.18
C ASN A 126 21.51 -14.42 -7.13
N SER A 127 20.66 -14.39 -6.11
CA SER A 127 20.45 -15.52 -5.20
C SER A 127 19.13 -16.23 -5.47
N LYS A 128 19.17 -17.57 -5.40
CA LYS A 128 17.99 -18.40 -5.66
C LYS A 128 16.83 -18.07 -4.71
N PHE A 129 17.11 -17.82 -3.44
CA PHE A 129 16.08 -17.46 -2.45
C PHE A 129 15.41 -16.11 -2.72
N SER A 130 16.20 -15.09 -3.09
CA SER A 130 15.69 -13.76 -3.39
C SER A 130 14.81 -13.77 -4.65
N SER A 131 15.26 -14.48 -5.70
CA SER A 131 14.45 -14.65 -6.92
C SER A 131 13.12 -15.38 -6.64
N LEU A 132 13.13 -16.48 -5.88
CA LEU A 132 11.92 -17.24 -5.51
C LEU A 132 10.94 -16.40 -4.67
N GLY A 133 11.45 -15.60 -3.73
CA GLY A 133 10.64 -14.66 -2.95
C GLY A 133 10.01 -13.58 -3.81
N SER A 134 10.76 -13.01 -4.75
CA SER A 134 10.23 -12.01 -5.69
C SER A 134 9.13 -12.58 -6.60
N PHE A 135 9.31 -13.78 -7.17
CA PHE A 135 8.29 -14.39 -8.03
C PHE A 135 6.99 -14.71 -7.27
N ARG A 136 7.08 -15.14 -6.02
CA ARG A 136 5.89 -15.34 -5.16
C ARG A 136 5.18 -14.02 -4.89
N ASN A 137 5.92 -12.96 -4.58
CA ASN A 137 5.35 -11.64 -4.33
C ASN A 137 4.63 -11.07 -5.56
N VAL A 138 5.25 -11.26 -6.72
CA VAL A 138 4.73 -10.81 -8.01
C VAL A 138 3.47 -11.57 -8.38
N ALA A 139 3.44 -12.89 -8.18
CA ALA A 139 2.24 -13.69 -8.39
C ALA A 139 1.09 -13.26 -7.46
N GLN A 140 1.40 -12.92 -6.20
CA GLN A 140 0.42 -12.38 -5.25
C GLN A 140 -0.15 -11.05 -5.73
N THR A 141 0.69 -10.03 -5.92
CA THR A 141 0.26 -8.68 -6.34
C THR A 141 -0.57 -8.71 -7.63
N ILE A 142 -0.11 -9.41 -8.69
CA ILE A 142 -0.87 -9.53 -9.94
C ILE A 142 -2.24 -10.19 -9.73
N SER A 143 -2.31 -11.25 -8.91
CA SER A 143 -3.57 -11.95 -8.68
C SER A 143 -4.59 -11.09 -7.95
N TYR A 144 -4.16 -10.32 -6.94
CA TYR A 144 -5.04 -9.45 -6.17
C TYR A 144 -5.38 -8.15 -6.91
N GLU A 145 -4.52 -7.65 -7.79
CA GLU A 145 -4.79 -6.49 -8.63
C GLU A 145 -6.05 -6.68 -9.49
N THR A 146 -6.25 -7.87 -10.08
CA THR A 146 -7.46 -8.15 -10.86
C THR A 146 -8.74 -8.03 -10.03
N SER A 147 -8.72 -8.59 -8.81
CA SER A 147 -9.86 -8.50 -7.89
C SER A 147 -10.07 -7.08 -7.37
N PHE A 148 -8.99 -6.34 -7.11
CA PHE A 148 -9.02 -4.94 -6.71
C PHE A 148 -9.71 -4.08 -7.78
N ALA A 149 -9.39 -4.31 -9.07
CA ALA A 149 -9.99 -3.58 -10.18
C ALA A 149 -11.51 -3.79 -10.27
N PHE A 150 -12.00 -5.04 -10.17
CA PHE A 150 -13.44 -5.33 -10.21
C PHE A 150 -14.19 -4.74 -9.01
N ILE A 151 -13.62 -4.87 -7.80
CA ILE A 151 -14.22 -4.30 -6.59
C ILE A 151 -14.29 -2.78 -6.70
N ALA A 152 -13.20 -2.12 -7.09
CA ALA A 152 -13.20 -0.67 -7.26
C ALA A 152 -14.18 -0.20 -8.35
N LEU A 153 -14.23 -0.88 -9.51
CA LEU A 153 -15.18 -0.56 -10.57
C LEU A 153 -16.63 -0.64 -10.09
N SER A 154 -16.96 -1.63 -9.26
CA SER A 154 -18.31 -1.77 -8.73
C SER A 154 -18.74 -0.59 -7.84
N PHE A 155 -17.80 0.11 -7.19
CA PHE A 155 -18.10 1.38 -6.49
C PHE A 155 -18.39 2.54 -7.44
N PHE A 156 -17.81 2.55 -8.64
CA PHE A 156 -17.94 3.67 -9.60
C PHE A 156 -19.18 3.59 -10.49
N ILE A 157 -19.75 2.40 -10.72
CA ILE A 157 -20.98 2.21 -11.52
C ILE A 157 -22.09 3.22 -11.14
N PRO A 158 -22.52 3.35 -9.87
CA PRO A 158 -23.63 4.24 -9.50
C PRO A 158 -23.34 5.73 -9.72
N ILE A 159 -22.07 6.11 -9.83
CA ILE A 159 -21.65 7.51 -9.97
C ILE A 159 -21.51 7.90 -11.44
N ASN A 160 -21.44 6.91 -12.35
CA ASN A 160 -21.23 7.09 -13.79
C ASN A 160 -20.05 8.04 -14.14
N SER A 161 -19.00 8.02 -13.31
CA SER A 161 -17.74 8.72 -13.57
C SER A 161 -16.61 8.07 -12.79
N LEU A 162 -15.37 8.16 -13.29
CA LEU A 162 -14.19 7.52 -12.72
C LEU A 162 -13.33 8.45 -11.86
N ASN A 163 -13.88 9.59 -11.44
CA ASN A 163 -13.16 10.57 -10.62
C ASN A 163 -13.47 10.37 -9.13
N PHE A 164 -12.42 10.35 -8.32
CA PHE A 164 -12.53 10.23 -6.85
C PHE A 164 -13.33 11.38 -6.23
N LEU A 165 -13.27 12.58 -6.83
CA LEU A 165 -14.03 13.76 -6.38
C LEU A 165 -15.55 13.61 -6.54
N PHE A 166 -16.01 12.93 -7.58
CA PHE A 166 -17.46 12.69 -7.74
C PHE A 166 -17.91 11.57 -6.81
N LEU A 167 -17.06 10.58 -6.56
CA LEU A 167 -17.32 9.50 -5.63
C LEU A 167 -17.44 10.00 -4.18
N SER A 168 -16.55 10.89 -3.73
CA SER A 168 -16.64 11.49 -2.39
C SER A 168 -17.91 12.34 -2.21
N LYS A 169 -18.28 13.14 -3.23
CA LYS A 169 -19.53 13.91 -3.24
C LYS A 169 -20.78 13.04 -3.22
N PHE A 170 -20.75 11.90 -3.92
CA PHE A 170 -21.85 10.94 -3.91
C PHE A 170 -22.04 10.34 -2.53
N GLN A 171 -20.96 9.89 -1.89
CA GLN A 171 -21.00 9.34 -0.53
C GLN A 171 -21.50 10.34 0.51
N ASN A 172 -21.16 11.63 0.38
CA ASN A 172 -21.68 12.67 1.27
C ASN A 172 -23.22 12.78 1.19
N LYS A 173 -23.81 12.57 0.00
CA LYS A 173 -25.26 12.64 -0.19
C LYS A 173 -25.97 11.37 0.24
N SER A 174 -25.37 10.20 0.04
CA SER A 174 -25.97 8.90 0.33
C SER A 174 -25.16 8.11 1.35
N ILE A 175 -25.34 8.41 2.64
CA ILE A 175 -24.81 7.57 3.74
C ILE A 175 -25.26 6.11 3.61
N SER A 176 -26.45 5.87 3.03
CA SER A 176 -26.99 4.52 2.77
C SER A 176 -26.14 3.68 1.80
N PHE A 177 -25.37 4.31 0.91
CA PHE A 177 -24.61 3.59 -0.12
C PHE A 177 -23.53 2.67 0.48
N LEU A 178 -22.90 3.11 1.56
CA LEU A 178 -21.90 2.31 2.29
C LEU A 178 -22.53 1.13 3.01
N PHE A 179 -23.75 1.32 3.54
CA PHE A 179 -24.48 0.25 4.20
C PHE A 179 -24.92 -0.83 3.20
N SER A 180 -25.32 -0.45 1.98
CA SER A 180 -25.67 -1.40 0.92
C SER A 180 -24.48 -2.24 0.44
N MET A 181 -23.25 -1.73 0.54
CA MET A 181 -22.05 -2.37 0.01
C MET A 181 -21.15 -3.01 1.07
N THR A 182 -21.67 -3.31 2.27
CA THR A 182 -20.88 -3.83 3.40
C THR A 182 -20.02 -5.05 3.07
N PHE A 183 -20.55 -6.02 2.31
CA PHE A 183 -19.77 -7.19 1.89
C PHE A 183 -18.61 -6.82 0.95
N LEU A 184 -18.86 -5.90 0.01
CA LEU A 184 -17.86 -5.40 -0.91
C LEU A 184 -16.74 -4.67 -0.15
N CYS A 185 -17.10 -3.90 0.89
CA CYS A 185 -16.14 -3.23 1.77
C CYS A 185 -15.22 -4.22 2.50
N LEU A 186 -15.72 -5.39 2.91
CA LEU A 186 -14.90 -6.42 3.53
C LEU A 186 -13.90 -7.03 2.54
N TYR A 187 -14.36 -7.41 1.35
CA TYR A 187 -13.46 -7.91 0.29
C TYR A 187 -12.42 -6.87 -0.10
N TRP A 188 -12.83 -5.61 -0.21
CA TRP A 188 -11.94 -4.48 -0.45
C TRP A 188 -10.79 -4.40 0.57
N LEU A 189 -11.10 -4.45 1.87
CA LEU A 189 -10.08 -4.44 2.92
C LEU A 189 -9.12 -5.65 2.80
N VAL A 190 -9.63 -6.84 2.49
CA VAL A 190 -8.79 -8.02 2.26
C VAL A 190 -7.86 -7.84 1.06
N THR A 191 -8.36 -7.30 -0.06
CA THR A 191 -7.54 -7.07 -1.26
C THR A 191 -6.45 -6.02 -1.01
N ILE A 192 -6.73 -4.98 -0.24
CA ILE A 192 -5.72 -3.96 0.11
C ILE A 192 -4.64 -4.51 1.04
N LEU A 193 -4.99 -5.38 1.98
CA LEU A 193 -4.00 -6.04 2.82
C LEU A 193 -3.09 -6.94 2.01
N ALA A 194 -3.65 -7.65 1.03
CA ALA A 194 -2.92 -8.54 0.14
C ALA A 194 -1.99 -7.76 -0.80
N GLU A 195 -2.45 -6.65 -1.38
CA GLU A 195 -1.67 -5.80 -2.29
C GLU A 195 -0.48 -5.12 -1.58
N ASN A 196 -0.66 -4.71 -0.33
CA ASN A 196 0.42 -4.15 0.48
C ASN A 196 1.42 -5.19 1.01
N ASN A 197 1.23 -6.48 0.69
CA ASN A 197 2.07 -7.59 1.14
C ASN A 197 2.31 -7.58 2.66
N ARG A 198 1.31 -7.16 3.46
CA ARG A 198 1.44 -7.11 4.92
C ARG A 198 0.76 -8.30 5.58
N THR A 199 1.28 -8.68 6.75
CA THR A 199 0.75 -9.76 7.57
C THR A 199 -0.73 -9.54 7.81
N PRO A 200 -1.59 -10.53 7.53
CA PRO A 200 -1.29 -11.97 7.42
C PRO A 200 -0.82 -12.48 6.04
N PHE A 201 -0.74 -11.61 5.02
CA PHE A 201 -0.39 -11.93 3.63
C PHE A 201 1.06 -11.58 3.25
N ASP A 202 1.97 -11.60 4.23
CA ASP A 202 3.37 -11.24 4.09
C ASP A 202 4.27 -12.48 3.91
N PHE A 203 4.18 -13.12 2.73
CA PHE A 203 4.98 -14.32 2.40
C PHE A 203 6.31 -14.00 1.75
N ALA A 204 6.35 -12.90 0.99
CA ALA A 204 7.55 -12.44 0.34
C ALA A 204 8.66 -12.15 1.36
N GLU A 205 8.32 -11.68 2.56
CA GLU A 205 9.29 -11.38 3.63
C GLU A 205 9.39 -12.48 4.69
N SER A 206 8.73 -13.64 4.51
CA SER A 206 8.66 -14.67 5.55
C SER A 206 10.04 -15.21 5.95
N GLU A 207 10.46 -14.84 7.17
CA GLU A 207 11.76 -15.18 7.77
C GLU A 207 12.01 -16.69 7.87
N SER A 208 10.96 -17.48 8.07
CA SER A 208 11.05 -18.93 8.28
C SER A 208 11.33 -19.73 7.01
N GLU A 209 10.97 -19.21 5.83
CA GLU A 209 11.11 -19.94 4.56
C GLU A 209 12.16 -19.32 3.63
N LEU A 210 12.23 -17.98 3.59
CA LEU A 210 13.00 -17.26 2.57
C LEU A 210 13.92 -16.19 3.15
N VAL A 211 14.12 -16.15 4.48
CA VAL A 211 15.03 -15.23 5.18
C VAL A 211 14.91 -13.80 4.62
N SER A 212 13.69 -13.26 4.51
CA SER A 212 13.33 -11.92 3.96
C SER A 212 13.28 -11.74 2.42
N GLY A 213 13.31 -12.82 1.64
CA GLY A 213 12.95 -12.82 0.21
C GLY A 213 13.71 -11.81 -0.66
N PHE A 214 13.01 -10.86 -1.29
CA PHE A 214 13.64 -9.89 -2.21
C PHE A 214 14.50 -8.83 -1.47
N ASN A 215 14.32 -8.67 -0.16
CA ASN A 215 15.02 -7.69 0.67
C ASN A 215 16.33 -8.23 1.28
N THR A 216 16.66 -9.52 1.09
CA THR A 216 17.79 -10.22 1.75
C THR A 216 19.14 -9.53 1.62
N GLU A 217 19.43 -9.00 0.43
CA GLU A 217 20.76 -8.50 0.08
C GLU A 217 20.85 -6.98 0.09
N TYR A 218 19.70 -6.29 0.16
CA TYR A 218 19.66 -4.85 0.22
C TYR A 218 20.03 -4.38 1.63
N GLY A 219 21.20 -3.75 1.73
CA GLY A 219 21.67 -3.10 2.94
C GLY A 219 21.33 -1.61 3.01
N SER A 220 21.57 -1.03 4.20
CA SER A 220 21.75 0.42 4.43
C SER A 220 20.72 1.31 3.71
N ILE A 221 21.16 2.06 2.69
CA ILE A 221 20.39 3.07 1.97
C ILE A 221 19.32 2.42 1.08
N ASN A 222 19.69 1.38 0.33
CA ASN A 222 18.77 0.71 -0.57
C ASN A 222 17.62 0.06 0.21
N PHE A 223 17.94 -0.55 1.36
CA PHE A 223 16.94 -1.06 2.30
C PHE A 223 15.97 0.04 2.74
N ALA A 224 16.50 1.18 3.19
CA ALA A 224 15.68 2.30 3.64
C ALA A 224 14.70 2.79 2.54
N ILE A 225 15.15 2.83 1.29
CA ILE A 225 14.33 3.25 0.13
C ILE A 225 13.18 2.27 -0.13
N ILE A 226 13.42 0.96 -0.04
CA ILE A 226 12.38 -0.05 -0.22
C ILE A 226 11.30 0.09 0.84
N PHE A 227 11.68 0.18 2.12
CA PHE A 227 10.71 0.38 3.20
C PHE A 227 9.98 1.70 3.07
N MET A 228 10.65 2.79 2.66
CA MET A 228 9.97 4.06 2.41
C MET A 228 8.88 3.93 1.33
N ALA A 229 9.13 3.17 0.27
CA ALA A 229 8.14 2.92 -0.78
C ALA A 229 6.96 2.07 -0.25
N GLU A 230 7.22 0.97 0.45
CA GLU A 230 6.17 0.11 1.02
C GLU A 230 5.29 0.86 2.02
N TYR A 231 5.89 1.59 2.96
CA TYR A 231 5.13 2.38 3.93
C TYR A 231 4.37 3.52 3.24
N GLY A 232 4.93 4.13 2.19
CA GLY A 232 4.22 5.12 1.37
C GLY A 232 2.98 4.54 0.69
N ASN A 233 3.06 3.30 0.21
CA ASN A 233 1.91 2.57 -0.35
C ASN A 233 0.85 2.28 0.72
N ILE A 234 1.23 1.91 1.96
CA ILE A 234 0.25 1.68 3.04
C ILE A 234 -0.60 2.94 3.29
N ILE A 235 0.05 4.12 3.35
CA ILE A 235 -0.67 5.39 3.48
C ILE A 235 -1.60 5.59 2.30
N PHE A 236 -1.10 5.34 1.10
CA PHE A 236 -1.87 5.54 -0.11
C PHE A 236 -3.14 4.69 -0.15
N TYR A 237 -3.03 3.39 0.12
CA TYR A 237 -4.20 2.52 0.15
C TYR A 237 -5.15 2.87 1.30
N SER A 238 -4.66 3.36 2.44
CA SER A 238 -5.54 3.87 3.52
C SER A 238 -6.26 5.17 3.13
N TYR A 239 -5.62 6.01 2.33
CA TYR A 239 -6.24 7.20 1.76
C TYR A 239 -7.32 6.76 0.77
N LEU A 240 -7.02 5.78 -0.08
CA LEU A 240 -7.95 5.22 -1.05
C LEU A 240 -9.16 4.54 -0.37
N THR A 241 -8.95 3.76 0.70
CA THR A 241 -10.07 3.22 1.50
C THR A 241 -10.92 4.31 2.09
N SER A 242 -10.31 5.37 2.63
CA SER A 242 -11.07 6.45 3.23
C SER A 242 -11.93 7.18 2.19
N ILE A 243 -11.45 7.37 0.96
CA ILE A 243 -12.26 7.93 -0.14
C ILE A 243 -13.33 6.93 -0.60
N MET A 244 -13.01 5.65 -0.73
CA MET A 244 -13.94 4.64 -1.26
C MET A 244 -15.05 4.26 -0.29
N LEU A 245 -14.75 4.27 1.00
CA LEU A 245 -15.64 3.73 2.03
C LEU A 245 -16.26 4.80 2.92
N THR A 246 -15.83 6.07 2.84
CA THR A 246 -16.31 7.06 3.80
C THR A 246 -16.45 8.46 3.20
N SER A 247 -17.49 9.16 3.67
CA SER A 247 -17.71 10.57 3.37
C SER A 247 -16.53 11.47 3.75
N GLU A 248 -16.47 12.66 3.15
CA GLU A 248 -15.39 13.64 3.35
C GLU A 248 -15.32 14.19 4.80
N PHE A 249 -16.42 14.12 5.55
CA PHE A 249 -16.46 14.58 6.94
C PHE A 249 -15.43 13.85 7.81
N PHE A 250 -14.59 14.60 8.53
CA PHE A 250 -13.54 14.06 9.39
C PHE A 250 -12.54 13.13 8.68
N PHE A 251 -12.26 13.40 7.39
CA PHE A 251 -11.27 12.68 6.59
C PHE A 251 -9.97 12.30 7.31
N PRO A 252 -9.24 13.23 8.00
CA PRO A 252 -7.96 12.87 8.63
C PRO A 252 -8.11 11.85 9.77
N ILE A 253 -9.22 11.89 10.52
CA ILE A 253 -9.48 10.93 11.61
C ILE A 253 -9.75 9.54 11.02
N LYS A 254 -10.52 9.48 9.92
CA LYS A 254 -10.82 8.22 9.24
C LYS A 254 -9.60 7.61 8.59
N LEU A 255 -8.74 8.43 7.99
CA LEU A 255 -7.48 7.97 7.42
C LEU A 255 -6.57 7.37 8.51
N MET A 256 -6.45 8.04 9.67
CA MET A 256 -5.75 7.50 10.83
C MET A 256 -6.38 6.20 11.34
N PHE A 257 -7.71 6.09 11.34
CA PHE A 257 -8.41 4.87 11.70
C PHE A 257 -8.05 3.73 10.74
N PHE A 258 -8.18 3.91 9.42
CA PHE A 258 -7.84 2.85 8.46
C PHE A 258 -6.36 2.46 8.53
N MET A 259 -5.45 3.43 8.67
CA MET A 259 -4.04 3.15 8.92
C MET A 259 -3.84 2.29 10.16
N SER A 260 -4.48 2.65 11.28
CA SER A 260 -4.38 1.88 12.51
C SER A 260 -5.00 0.49 12.38
N THR A 261 -6.07 0.31 11.59
CA THR A 261 -6.68 -1.02 11.37
C THR A 261 -5.75 -1.95 10.59
N ILE A 262 -5.10 -1.46 9.54
CA ILE A 262 -4.12 -2.26 8.76
C ILE A 262 -2.98 -2.72 9.68
N LEU A 263 -2.50 -1.82 10.54
CA LEU A 263 -1.42 -2.13 11.49
C LEU A 263 -1.88 -3.01 12.66
N TRP A 264 -3.15 -2.90 13.06
CA TRP A 264 -3.71 -3.73 14.13
C TRP A 264 -3.88 -5.18 13.67
N ILE A 265 -4.33 -5.38 12.43
CA ILE A 265 -4.51 -6.72 11.83
C ILE A 265 -3.22 -7.54 11.85
N ARG A 266 -2.06 -6.88 11.65
CA ARG A 266 -0.73 -7.51 11.80
C ARG A 266 -0.50 -8.14 13.16
N GLY A 267 -1.01 -7.54 14.23
CA GLY A 267 -0.81 -8.01 15.60
C GLY A 267 -1.80 -9.08 16.06
N THR A 268 -2.90 -9.30 15.33
CA THR A 268 -4.00 -10.19 15.75
C THR A 268 -4.11 -11.47 14.94
N LEU A 269 -3.82 -11.41 13.63
CA LEU A 269 -4.03 -12.55 12.74
C LEU A 269 -2.75 -13.39 12.53
N PRO A 270 -2.86 -14.72 12.49
CA PRO A 270 -1.76 -15.58 12.07
C PRO A 270 -1.47 -15.40 10.57
N ARG A 271 -0.24 -15.70 10.16
CA ARG A 271 0.12 -15.76 8.73
C ARG A 271 -0.65 -16.90 8.07
N PHE A 272 -1.14 -16.65 6.85
CA PHE A 272 -1.69 -17.71 5.98
C PHE A 272 -0.59 -18.63 5.43
N ARG A 273 -0.90 -19.49 4.46
CA ARG A 273 0.11 -20.16 3.62
C ARG A 273 -0.08 -19.67 2.19
N TYR A 274 1.00 -19.59 1.41
CA TYR A 274 0.95 -19.12 0.01
C TYR A 274 -0.14 -19.84 -0.81
N ASP A 275 -0.22 -21.17 -0.72
CA ASP A 275 -1.23 -21.96 -1.43
C ASP A 275 -2.67 -21.53 -1.07
N ASN A 276 -2.94 -21.31 0.21
CA ASN A 276 -4.26 -20.90 0.69
C ASN A 276 -4.60 -19.45 0.29
N LEU A 277 -3.59 -18.57 0.24
CA LEU A 277 -3.74 -17.19 -0.22
C LEU A 277 -4.10 -17.14 -1.71
N MET A 278 -3.43 -17.95 -2.54
CA MET A 278 -3.74 -18.03 -3.97
C MET A 278 -5.11 -18.66 -4.20
N LEU A 279 -5.47 -19.71 -3.45
CA LEU A 279 -6.81 -20.30 -3.49
C LEU A 279 -7.88 -19.29 -3.08
N LEU A 280 -7.63 -18.46 -2.07
CA LEU A 280 -8.55 -17.40 -1.64
C LEU A 280 -8.80 -16.39 -2.76
N ALA A 281 -7.74 -15.93 -3.44
CA ALA A 281 -7.84 -14.98 -4.55
C ALA A 281 -8.69 -15.56 -5.70
N TRP A 282 -8.30 -16.73 -6.21
CA TRP A 282 -8.87 -17.30 -7.44
C TRP A 282 -10.22 -17.97 -7.24
N LYS A 283 -10.44 -18.69 -6.14
CA LYS A 283 -11.69 -19.44 -5.92
C LYS A 283 -12.77 -18.63 -5.23
N ASN A 284 -12.40 -17.67 -4.38
CA ASN A 284 -13.37 -16.92 -3.59
C ASN A 284 -13.46 -15.47 -4.08
N ILE A 285 -12.40 -14.67 -3.89
CA ILE A 285 -12.48 -13.22 -4.06
C ILE A 285 -12.81 -12.83 -5.49
N LEU A 286 -12.14 -13.43 -6.49
CA LEU A 286 -12.38 -13.10 -7.89
C LEU A 286 -13.83 -13.42 -8.33
N PRO A 287 -14.37 -14.64 -8.15
CA PRO A 287 -15.77 -14.93 -8.49
C PRO A 287 -16.78 -14.02 -7.76
N PHE A 288 -16.58 -13.76 -6.46
CA PHE A 288 -17.45 -12.85 -5.71
C PHE A 288 -17.38 -11.42 -6.24
N SER A 289 -16.19 -10.90 -6.55
CA SER A 289 -16.01 -9.55 -7.09
C SER A 289 -16.74 -9.36 -8.42
N ILE A 290 -16.67 -10.35 -9.31
CA ILE A 290 -17.37 -10.34 -10.61
C ILE A 290 -18.89 -10.42 -10.39
N MET A 291 -19.34 -11.28 -9.47
CA MET A 291 -20.77 -11.41 -9.17
C MET A 291 -21.36 -10.09 -8.64
N PHE A 292 -20.67 -9.43 -7.70
CA PHE A 292 -21.09 -8.13 -7.18
C PHE A 292 -21.06 -7.04 -8.25
N PHE A 293 -20.02 -7.01 -9.09
CA PHE A 293 -19.95 -6.08 -10.22
C PHE A 293 -21.17 -6.20 -11.14
N TRP A 294 -21.53 -7.42 -11.54
CA TRP A 294 -22.71 -7.66 -12.38
C TRP A 294 -24.03 -7.33 -11.69
N LEU A 295 -24.19 -7.70 -10.41
CA LEU A 295 -25.38 -7.36 -9.64
C LEU A 295 -25.60 -5.85 -9.58
N ILE A 296 -24.55 -5.09 -9.28
CA ILE A 296 -24.60 -3.63 -9.20
C ILE A 296 -24.87 -3.03 -10.59
N PHE A 297 -24.25 -3.56 -11.63
CA PHE A 297 -24.49 -3.14 -13.00
C PHE A 297 -25.97 -3.25 -13.38
N PHE A 298 -26.63 -4.37 -13.11
CA PHE A 298 -28.05 -4.56 -13.43
C PHE A 298 -29.03 -3.76 -12.56
N ILE A 299 -28.61 -3.34 -11.37
CA ILE A 299 -29.47 -2.54 -10.47
C ILE A 299 -29.49 -1.06 -10.90
N PHE A 300 -28.38 -0.56 -11.44
CA PHE A 300 -28.19 0.87 -11.73
C PHE A 300 -28.31 1.26 -13.21
N MET A 301 -28.23 0.30 -14.14
CA MET A 301 -28.60 0.47 -15.55
C MET A 301 -30.05 0.06 -15.79
#